data_AF-A0A9E4EKK2-F1
#
_entry.id   AF-A0A9E4EKK2-F1
#
_cell.length_a   1.000
_cell.length_b   1.000
_cell.length_c   1.000
_cell.angle_alpha   90.00
_cell.angle_beta   90.00
_cell.angle_gamma   90.00
#
_symmetry.space_group_name_H-M   'P 1'
#
loop_
_entity.id
_entity.type
_entity.pdbx_description
1 polymer ?
#
loop_
_entity_poly.entity_id
_entity_poly.type
_entity_poly.pdbx_seq_one_letter_code
_entity_poly.pdbx_strand_id
1 'polypeptide(L)'
;LGGALAVNISMVLYLGYTHGAYNFTEYPFTRYAPRLYDAVVNNIKSPEPASWERVVLFGLGGLIFAILTALRYRLPWWPIHPVGFIITTTSILHEITSLIIVWLFKAIVTRVGGVSLYQKYRPLFFGIIAGRATGVLVSFVVDLIWFPGGGHGVHGWA
;
A
#
# COMPACT_ATOMS: atom_id res chain seq x y z
N LEU A 1 12.84 9.63 -13.48
CA LEU A 1 11.50 9.15 -13.04
C LEU A 1 10.50 9.11 -14.20
N GLY A 2 10.16 10.24 -14.84
CA GLY A 2 9.19 10.26 -15.95
C GLY A 2 9.50 9.31 -17.12
N GLY A 3 10.75 9.27 -17.59
CA GLY A 3 11.15 8.37 -18.69
C GLY A 3 11.03 6.88 -18.35
N ALA A 4 11.41 6.49 -17.13
CA ALA A 4 11.31 5.09 -16.68
C ALA A 4 9.84 4.63 -16.59
N LEU A 5 8.94 5.51 -16.15
CA LEU A 5 7.51 5.22 -16.11
C LEU A 5 6.93 5.07 -17.51
N ALA A 6 7.28 5.96 -18.44
CA ALA A 6 6.83 5.87 -19.82
C ALA A 6 7.27 4.55 -20.47
N VAL A 7 8.55 4.17 -20.30
CA VAL A 7 9.09 2.90 -20.79
C VAL A 7 8.35 1.71 -20.18
N ASN A 8 8.13 1.70 -18.86
CA ASN A 8 7.40 0.62 -18.19
C ASN A 8 5.97 0.47 -18.72
N ILE A 9 5.23 1.58 -18.82
CA ILE A 9 3.84 1.57 -19.33
C ILE A 9 3.81 1.04 -20.76
N SER A 10 4.65 1.58 -21.65
CA SER A 10 4.73 1.13 -23.04
C SER A 10 5.09 -0.35 -23.16
N MET A 11 6.03 -0.83 -22.34
CA MET A 11 6.47 -2.22 -22.34
C MET A 11 5.37 -3.17 -21.84
N VAL A 12 4.67 -2.81 -20.76
CA VAL A 12 3.54 -3.59 -20.23
C VAL A 12 2.41 -3.69 -21.25
N LEU A 13 2.08 -2.58 -21.93
CA LEU A 13 1.06 -2.58 -22.98
C LEU A 13 1.48 -3.44 -24.18
N TYR A 14 2.73 -3.34 -24.62
CA TYR A 14 3.27 -4.17 -25.71
C TYR A 14 3.23 -5.66 -25.37
N LEU A 15 3.69 -6.04 -24.18
CA LEU A 15 3.67 -7.43 -23.70
C LEU A 15 2.23 -7.93 -23.52
N GLY A 16 1.35 -7.09 -22.98
CA GLY A 16 -0.05 -7.45 -22.77
C GLY A 16 -0.80 -7.64 -24.08
N TYR A 17 -0.46 -6.88 -25.13
CA TYR A 17 -1.03 -7.04 -26.46
C TYR A 17 -0.48 -8.28 -27.19
N THR A 18 0.83 -8.54 -27.08
CA THR A 18 1.49 -9.64 -27.83
C THR A 18 1.34 -11.00 -27.16
N HIS A 19 1.46 -11.07 -25.83
CA HIS A 19 1.44 -12.32 -25.07
C HIS A 19 0.13 -12.52 -24.30
N GLY A 20 -0.76 -11.52 -24.29
CA GLY A 20 -1.98 -11.54 -23.49
C GLY A 20 -1.70 -11.21 -22.03
N ALA A 21 -2.30 -10.14 -21.51
CA ALA A 21 -2.14 -9.72 -20.12
C ALA A 21 -2.57 -10.79 -19.10
N TYR A 22 -3.44 -11.73 -19.47
CA TYR A 22 -3.83 -12.85 -18.61
C TYR A 22 -2.68 -13.84 -18.32
N ASN A 23 -1.67 -13.90 -19.19
CA ASN A 23 -0.49 -14.75 -19.00
C ASN A 23 0.56 -14.13 -18.08
N PHE A 24 0.35 -12.89 -17.60
CA PHE A 24 1.20 -12.32 -16.58
C PHE A 24 0.94 -13.02 -15.25
N THR A 25 2.00 -13.26 -14.47
CA THR A 25 1.91 -13.97 -13.19
C THR A 25 1.56 -13.04 -12.02
N GLU A 26 1.55 -11.72 -12.26
CA GLU A 26 1.39 -10.70 -11.22
C GLU A 26 -0.09 -10.49 -10.82
N TYR A 27 -0.30 -10.11 -9.55
CA TYR A 27 -1.63 -9.97 -8.95
C TYR A 27 -2.57 -9.00 -9.70
N PRO A 28 -2.12 -7.84 -10.22
CA PRO A 28 -2.99 -6.88 -10.91
C PRO A 28 -3.70 -7.50 -12.11
N PHE A 29 -3.03 -8.43 -12.79
CA PHE A 29 -3.52 -9.04 -14.03
C PHE A 29 -4.24 -10.36 -13.80
N THR A 30 -3.78 -11.17 -12.85
CA THR A 30 -4.35 -12.51 -12.60
C THR A 30 -5.59 -12.51 -11.71
N ARG A 31 -5.63 -11.63 -10.70
CA ARG A 31 -6.66 -11.66 -9.66
C ARG A 31 -7.43 -10.36 -9.53
N TYR A 32 -6.75 -9.22 -9.62
CA TYR A 32 -7.39 -7.93 -9.39
C TYR A 32 -8.33 -7.54 -10.54
N ALA A 33 -7.84 -7.48 -11.77
CA ALA A 33 -8.65 -7.07 -12.92
C ALA A 33 -9.86 -7.99 -13.18
N PRO A 34 -9.74 -9.33 -13.17
CA PRO A 34 -10.89 -10.23 -13.31
C PRO A 34 -11.90 -10.05 -12.17
N ARG A 35 -11.44 -9.96 -10.91
CA ARG A 35 -12.32 -9.79 -9.75
C ARG A 35 -13.13 -8.50 -9.83
N LEU A 36 -12.52 -7.41 -10.29
CA LEU A 36 -13.22 -6.14 -10.46
C LEU A 36 -14.27 -6.24 -11.58
N TYR A 37 -13.90 -6.83 -12.73
CA TYR A 37 -14.81 -7.05 -13.85
C TYR A 37 -16.00 -7.93 -13.44
N ASP A 38 -15.74 -9.08 -12.83
CA ASP A 38 -16.76 -10.01 -12.35
C ASP A 38 -17.66 -9.35 -11.29
N ALA A 39 -17.09 -8.55 -10.38
CA ALA A 39 -17.88 -7.80 -9.42
C ALA A 39 -18.85 -6.83 -10.11
N VAL A 40 -18.41 -6.09 -11.13
CA VAL A 40 -19.28 -5.17 -11.89
C VAL A 40 -20.37 -5.96 -12.62
N VAL A 41 -20.01 -7.03 -13.33
CA VAL A 41 -20.97 -7.87 -14.05
C VAL A 41 -22.01 -8.48 -13.10
N ASN A 42 -21.58 -8.97 -11.93
CA ASN A 42 -22.47 -9.54 -10.92
C ASN A 42 -23.42 -8.49 -10.34
N ASN A 43 -22.94 -7.27 -10.07
CA ASN A 43 -23.80 -6.17 -9.60
C ASN A 43 -24.85 -5.75 -10.64
N ILE A 44 -24.53 -5.85 -11.94
CA ILE A 44 -25.48 -5.57 -13.02
C ILE A 44 -26.53 -6.69 -13.14
N LYS A 45 -26.09 -7.95 -13.08
CA LYS A 45 -26.97 -9.13 -13.24
C LYS A 45 -27.89 -9.35 -12.04
N SER A 46 -27.41 -9.05 -10.84
CA SER A 46 -28.12 -9.26 -9.58
C SER A 46 -27.93 -8.03 -8.69
N PRO A 47 -28.70 -6.95 -8.90
CA PRO A 47 -28.59 -5.75 -8.08
C PRO A 47 -28.92 -6.10 -6.62
N GLU A 48 -27.91 -6.06 -5.75
CA GLU A 48 -28.17 -6.15 -4.32
C GLU A 48 -28.93 -4.89 -3.88
N PRO A 49 -30.04 -5.01 -3.13
CA PRO A 49 -30.68 -3.85 -2.53
C PRO A 49 -29.68 -3.15 -1.60
N ALA A 50 -29.81 -1.83 -1.47
CA ALA A 50 -28.95 -1.05 -0.60
C ALA A 50 -28.98 -1.61 0.82
N SER A 51 -27.89 -2.27 1.23
CA SER A 51 -27.78 -2.83 2.57
C SER A 51 -27.65 -1.68 3.56
N TRP A 52 -28.72 -1.44 4.32
CA TRP A 52 -28.76 -0.36 5.30
C TRP A 52 -27.63 -0.48 6.35
N GLU A 53 -27.24 -1.70 6.68
CA GLU A 53 -26.09 -2.01 7.54
C GLU A 53 -24.78 -1.39 7.03
N ARG A 54 -24.46 -1.55 5.73
CA ARG A 54 -23.23 -0.98 5.15
C ARG A 54 -23.28 0.56 5.15
N VAL A 55 -24.45 1.15 4.93
CA VAL A 55 -24.64 2.61 4.97
C VAL A 55 -24.46 3.15 6.39
N VAL A 56 -25.02 2.48 7.39
CA VAL A 56 -24.87 2.84 8.81
C VAL A 56 -23.40 2.72 9.24
N LEU A 57 -22.72 1.63 8.87
CA LEU A 57 -21.29 1.44 9.17
C LEU A 57 -20.42 2.51 8.50
N PHE A 58 -20.71 2.86 7.24
CA PHE A 58 -20.02 3.94 6.52
C PHE A 58 -20.23 5.29 7.22
N GLY A 59 -21.46 5.62 7.59
CA GLY A 59 -21.80 6.83 8.33
C GLY A 59 -21.11 6.90 9.69
N LEU A 60 -21.08 5.78 10.42
CA LEU A 60 -20.41 5.65 11.71
C LEU A 60 -18.89 5.84 11.58
N GLY A 61 -18.27 5.24 10.57
CA GLY A 61 -16.85 5.45 10.26
C GLY A 61 -16.53 6.91 9.95
N GLY A 62 -17.36 7.57 9.13
CA GLY A 62 -17.23 9.00 8.83
C GLY A 62 -17.41 9.89 10.07
N LEU A 63 -18.36 9.55 10.95
CA LEU A 63 -18.60 10.27 12.19
C LEU A 63 -17.43 10.14 13.17
N ILE A 64 -16.88 8.93 13.35
CA ILE A 64 -15.68 8.70 14.17
C ILE A 64 -14.51 9.50 13.61
N PHE A 65 -14.30 9.47 12.30
CA PHE A 65 -13.24 10.24 11.65
C PHE A 65 -13.38 11.75 11.89
N ALA A 66 -14.59 12.29 11.73
CA ALA A 66 -14.89 13.71 11.97
C ALA A 66 -14.65 14.10 13.44
N ILE A 67 -15.09 13.26 14.40
CA ILE A 67 -14.88 13.47 15.83
C ILE A 67 -13.38 13.48 16.15
N LEU A 68 -12.63 12.46 15.73
CA LEU A 68 -11.18 12.39 15.98
C LEU A 68 -10.43 13.58 15.37
N THR A 69 -10.85 14.02 14.18
CA THR A 69 -10.29 15.19 13.52
C THR A 69 -10.58 16.46 14.32
N ALA A 70 -11.82 16.65 14.77
CA ALA A 70 -12.22 17.80 15.58
C ALA A 70 -11.51 17.84 16.95
N LEU A 71 -11.37 16.69 17.63
CA LEU A 71 -10.62 16.58 18.88
C LEU A 71 -9.14 16.91 18.68
N ARG A 72 -8.53 16.45 17.58
CA ARG A 72 -7.14 16.80 17.25
C ARG A 72 -6.97 18.30 16.98
N TYR A 73 -7.94 18.95 16.35
CA TYR A 73 -7.89 20.40 16.15
C TYR A 73 -8.03 21.18 17.46
N ARG A 74 -8.80 20.70 18.43
CA ARG A 74 -9.03 21.39 19.72
C ARG A 74 -8.03 21.03 20.82
N LEU A 75 -7.46 19.83 20.79
CA LEU A 75 -6.56 19.30 21.81
C LEU A 75 -5.20 18.94 21.17
N PRO A 76 -4.23 19.87 21.15
CA PRO A 76 -2.92 19.65 20.54
C PRO A 76 -2.13 18.49 21.14
N TRP A 77 -2.46 18.09 22.38
CA TRP A 77 -1.85 16.97 23.09
C TRP A 77 -2.50 15.61 22.79
N TRP A 78 -3.55 15.57 21.96
CA TRP A 78 -4.28 14.34 21.68
C TRP A 78 -3.41 13.32 20.92
N PRO A 79 -3.21 12.10 21.45
CA PRO A 79 -2.24 11.15 20.90
C PRO A 79 -2.75 10.36 19.69
N ILE A 80 -4.06 10.35 19.45
CA ILE A 80 -4.69 9.51 18.41
C ILE A 80 -4.79 10.30 17.10
N HIS A 81 -4.10 9.82 16.06
CA HIS A 81 -4.08 10.45 14.76
C HIS A 81 -5.15 9.84 13.83
N PRO A 82 -6.05 10.65 13.23
CA PRO A 82 -7.12 10.14 12.35
C PRO A 82 -6.59 9.48 11.06
N VAL A 83 -5.33 9.73 10.69
CA VAL A 83 -4.69 9.05 9.53
C VAL A 83 -4.65 7.53 9.70
N GLY A 84 -4.60 7.01 10.93
CA GLY A 84 -4.64 5.56 11.13
C GLY A 84 -5.97 4.90 10.74
N PHE A 85 -7.05 5.69 10.68
CA PHE A 85 -8.37 5.23 10.21
C PHE A 85 -8.54 5.34 8.68
N ILE A 86 -7.67 6.07 7.98
CA ILE A 86 -7.69 6.19 6.52
C ILE A 86 -6.96 5.01 5.85
N ILE A 87 -6.25 4.19 6.63
CA ILE A 87 -5.59 3.02 6.07
C ILE A 87 -6.65 2.09 5.50
N THR A 88 -6.66 2.06 4.18
CA THR A 88 -7.59 1.27 3.40
C THR A 88 -6.77 0.40 2.47
N THR A 89 -7.15 -0.88 2.50
CA THR A 89 -7.01 -1.89 1.46
C THR A 89 -5.76 -2.79 1.52
N THR A 90 -6.07 -4.08 1.33
CA THR A 90 -5.22 -5.28 1.23
C THR A 90 -5.04 -6.08 2.53
N SER A 91 -4.54 -5.53 3.64
CA SER A 91 -4.42 -6.28 4.91
C SER A 91 -4.42 -5.40 6.17
N ILE A 92 -5.62 -5.21 6.74
CA ILE A 92 -5.87 -4.35 7.91
C ILE A 92 -4.93 -4.67 9.09
N LEU A 93 -4.70 -5.96 9.39
CA LEU A 93 -3.86 -6.37 10.51
C LEU A 93 -2.40 -5.97 10.31
N HIS A 94 -1.85 -6.17 9.10
CA HIS A 94 -0.46 -5.84 8.81
C HIS A 94 -0.19 -4.35 8.93
N GLU A 95 -1.13 -3.53 8.47
CA GLU A 95 -1.00 -2.08 8.46
C GLU A 95 -1.19 -1.49 9.87
N ILE A 96 -2.15 -2.01 10.64
CA ILE A 96 -2.35 -1.60 12.05
C ILE A 96 -1.11 -1.97 12.87
N THR A 97 -0.57 -3.19 12.72
CA THR A 97 0.65 -3.59 13.43
C THR A 97 1.84 -2.69 13.05
N SER A 98 2.02 -2.40 11.77
CA SER A 98 3.08 -1.49 11.30
C SER A 98 2.93 -0.08 11.88
N LEU A 99 1.70 0.45 11.91
CA LEU A 99 1.39 1.74 12.52
C LEU A 99 1.74 1.78 14.00
N ILE A 100 1.34 0.75 14.75
CA ILE A 100 1.61 0.66 16.20
C ILE A 100 3.12 0.64 16.45
N ILE A 101 3.88 -0.11 15.65
CA ILE A 101 5.34 -0.17 15.74
C ILE A 101 5.96 1.21 15.45
N VAL A 102 5.55 1.87 14.36
CA VAL A 102 6.06 3.20 13.99
C VAL A 102 5.70 4.24 15.05
N TRP A 103 4.48 4.20 15.58
CA TRP A 103 4.03 5.09 16.65
C TRP A 103 4.82 4.87 17.94
N LEU A 104 5.00 3.62 18.37
CA LEU A 104 5.75 3.27 19.57
C LEU A 104 7.22 3.72 19.45
N PHE A 105 7.87 3.42 18.33
CA PHE A 105 9.24 3.84 18.08
C PHE A 105 9.36 5.36 18.11
N LYS A 106 8.47 6.08 17.41
CA LYS A 106 8.46 7.55 17.40
C LYS A 106 8.25 8.09 18.81
N ALA A 107 7.31 7.54 19.58
CA ALA A 107 7.01 7.98 20.94
C ALA A 107 8.23 7.80 21.86
N ILE A 108 8.94 6.67 21.77
CA ILE A 108 10.16 6.41 22.56
C ILE A 108 11.26 7.38 22.17
N VAL A 109 11.57 7.52 20.89
CA VAL A 109 12.67 8.38 20.40
C VAL A 109 12.42 9.85 20.77
N THR A 110 11.18 10.32 20.62
CA THR A 110 10.83 11.71 20.94
C THR A 110 10.81 11.99 22.44
N ARG A 111 10.41 11.01 23.27
CA ARG A 111 10.35 11.16 24.74
C ARG A 111 11.71 11.02 25.43
N VAL A 112 12.61 10.18 24.91
CA VAL A 112 13.94 9.95 25.50
C VAL A 112 14.98 10.95 25.00
N GLY A 113 14.98 11.27 23.69
CA GLY A 113 16.06 12.04 23.07
C GLY A 113 15.66 13.33 22.36
N GLY A 114 14.38 13.72 22.43
CA GLY A 114 13.87 14.94 21.80
C GLY A 114 14.08 14.98 20.27
N VAL A 115 14.07 16.19 19.72
CA VAL A 115 14.17 16.42 18.26
C VAL A 115 15.56 16.09 17.71
N SER A 116 16.61 16.24 18.52
CA SER A 116 17.99 15.91 18.16
C SER A 116 18.16 14.43 17.80
N LEU A 117 17.64 13.54 18.65
CA LEU A 117 17.74 12.10 18.43
C LEU A 117 16.91 11.67 17.20
N TYR A 118 15.75 12.29 16.98
CA TYR A 118 14.95 12.06 15.79
C TYR A 118 15.72 12.38 14.48
N GLN A 119 16.45 13.50 14.44
CA GLN A 119 17.26 13.85 13.27
C GLN A 119 18.40 12.84 13.03
N LYS A 120 18.98 12.27 14.09
CA LYS A 120 20.03 11.26 14.00
C LYS A 120 19.53 9.91 13.47
N TYR A 121 18.29 9.51 13.77
CA TYR A 121 17.69 8.27 13.26
C TYR A 121 17.08 8.41 11.85
N ARG A 122 16.84 9.63 11.38
CA ARG A 122 16.33 9.89 10.02
C ARG A 122 17.08 9.13 8.90
N PRO A 123 18.42 9.11 8.83
CA PRO A 123 19.14 8.36 7.78
C PRO A 123 18.94 6.84 7.85
N LEU A 124 18.67 6.25 9.03
CA LEU A 124 18.42 4.82 9.16
C LEU A 124 17.17 4.40 8.38
N PHE A 125 16.08 5.16 8.50
CA PHE A 125 14.82 4.89 7.79
C PHE A 125 14.98 5.01 6.28
N PHE A 126 15.69 6.05 5.81
CA PHE A 126 16.03 6.18 4.40
C PHE A 126 16.93 5.04 3.93
N GLY A 127 17.86 4.57 4.77
CA GLY A 127 18.70 3.42 4.51
C GLY A 127 17.90 2.13 4.34
N ILE A 128 16.85 1.90 5.13
CA ILE A 128 15.95 0.74 4.98
C ILE A 128 15.20 0.80 3.65
N ILE A 129 14.65 1.97 3.29
CA ILE A 129 13.93 2.16 2.02
C ILE A 129 14.87 1.94 0.83
N ALA A 130 16.04 2.58 0.86
CA ALA A 130 17.06 2.44 -0.17
C ALA A 130 17.58 1.00 -0.25
N GLY A 131 17.80 0.34 0.89
CA GLY A 131 18.25 -1.05 0.96
C GLY A 131 17.25 -2.01 0.33
N ARG A 132 15.94 -1.81 0.56
CA ARG A 132 14.89 -2.58 -0.11
C ARG A 132 14.93 -2.36 -1.63
N ALA A 133 15.01 -1.11 -2.08
CA ALA A 133 15.08 -0.80 -3.51
C ALA A 133 16.31 -1.41 -4.18
N THR A 134 17.48 -1.30 -3.55
CA THR A 134 18.73 -1.90 -4.03
C THR A 134 18.66 -3.42 -4.03
N GLY A 135 18.08 -4.04 -2.99
CA GLY A 135 17.92 -5.50 -2.94
C GLY A 135 17.05 -6.04 -4.07
N VAL A 136 15.95 -5.36 -4.37
CA VAL A 136 15.09 -5.68 -5.52
C VAL A 136 15.86 -5.53 -6.84
N LEU A 137 16.62 -4.44 -7.01
CA LEU A 137 17.43 -4.24 -8.21
C LEU A 137 18.50 -5.32 -8.39
N VAL A 138 19.20 -5.71 -7.32
CA VAL A 138 20.19 -6.78 -7.35
C VAL A 138 19.55 -8.10 -7.75
N SER A 139 18.39 -8.43 -7.19
CA SER A 139 17.66 -9.65 -7.58
C SER A 139 17.28 -9.64 -9.06
N PHE A 140 16.81 -8.51 -9.60
CA PHE A 140 16.53 -8.38 -11.04
C PHE A 140 17.78 -8.57 -11.91
N VAL A 141 18.94 -8.06 -11.48
CA VAL A 141 20.20 -8.26 -12.20
C VAL A 141 20.62 -9.72 -12.17
N VAL A 142 20.49 -10.39 -11.02
CA VAL A 142 20.78 -11.82 -10.87
C VAL A 142 19.88 -12.65 -11.78
N ASP A 143 18.58 -12.36 -11.81
CA ASP A 143 17.63 -13.07 -12.67
C ASP A 143 17.95 -12.89 -14.16
N LEU A 144 18.40 -11.70 -14.56
CA LEU A 144 18.76 -11.42 -15.95
C LEU A 144 20.01 -12.19 -16.41
N ILE A 145 20.98 -12.40 -15.52
CA ILE A 145 22.24 -13.10 -15.86
C ILE A 145 22.06 -14.62 -15.77
N TRP A 146 21.38 -15.10 -14.73
CA TRP A 146 21.36 -16.53 -14.39
C TRP A 146 20.08 -17.26 -14.84
N PHE A 147 18.97 -16.53 -15.02
CA PHE A 147 17.66 -17.09 -15.38
C PHE A 147 17.01 -16.33 -16.54
N PRO A 148 17.65 -16.24 -17.72
CA PRO A 148 17.10 -15.52 -18.86
C PRO A 148 15.75 -16.11 -19.28
N GLY A 149 14.68 -15.33 -19.17
CA GLY A 149 13.32 -15.73 -19.52
C GLY A 149 12.57 -16.56 -18.46
N GLY A 150 13.21 -16.87 -17.32
CA GLY A 150 12.63 -17.66 -16.22
C GLY A 150 12.71 -16.94 -14.86
N GLY A 151 12.47 -15.62 -14.85
CA GLY A 151 12.51 -14.81 -13.62
C GLY A 151 11.51 -15.31 -12.58
N HIS A 152 11.91 -15.28 -11.31
CA HIS A 152 11.07 -15.67 -10.19
C HIS A 152 10.49 -14.43 -9.50
N GLY A 153 9.47 -14.60 -8.66
CA GLY A 153 8.86 -13.48 -7.93
C GLY A 153 9.85 -12.85 -6.96
N VAL A 154 10.43 -11.71 -7.33
CA VAL A 154 11.41 -10.95 -6.52
C VAL A 154 10.76 -10.27 -5.31
N HIS A 155 9.50 -9.91 -5.46
CA HIS A 155 8.67 -9.31 -4.42
C HIS A 155 7.21 -9.71 -4.66
N GLY A 156 6.58 -10.38 -3.68
CA GLY A 156 5.12 -10.38 -3.62
C GLY A 156 4.66 -8.99 -3.24
N TRP A 157 3.47 -8.57 -3.68
CA TRP A 157 2.85 -7.25 -3.48
C TRP A 157 3.13 -6.19 -4.56
N ALA A 158 3.17 -6.59 -5.83
CA ALA A 158 2.55 -5.79 -6.90
C ALA A 158 1.19 -6.39 -7.21
#